data_AF-A0A537BJN5-F1
#
_entry.id   AF-A0A537BJN5-F1
#
_cell.length_a   1.000
_cell.length_b   1.000
_cell.length_c   1.000
_cell.angle_alpha   90.00
_cell.angle_beta   90.00
_cell.angle_gamma   90.00
#
_symmetry.space_group_name_H-M   'P 1'
#
loop_
_entity.id
_entity.type
_entity.pdbx_description
1 polymer ?
#
loop_
_entity_poly.entity_id
_entity_poly.type
_entity_poly.pdbx_seq_one_letter_code
_entity_poly.pdbx_strand_id
1 'polypeptide(L)'
;MKHKSILFVGVFLFAALTLLHESSLLAGEGPEHSRDDKKVDRQAQATLDLGKQIFRFDTFGDEAWWGDTLKLHQAIAGVRNGGVGPGVSPKTALAVGLKVDADALPEQLKSQIRAGRVNLDDPATTLALLRLNAVVGVTGIFDGAGGIKSMGVQCALCHSTVDDSFAPGIGKRLDGWANRDLNVGLIVSLAPNLTPIAELLRVDVATVKAVLNSWGPGRFDAELDKDGKALRPDGGQAGTLIPPAFGLAGVNLHTWTGFGSVPYWNAYVAVTEMHGSGTFFDQRLSDPVQYPVSARSGSWNTRDTPDLVTAKLPALHAYQLALKAPKPPVGSFDAAAAERGKEVFDGPGKCATCHVPPLFTETGHNLHTPAELGIDSFQADRSPTHMYRTAPLAGLWTHQKGGFFHDGRFATLRDVIAHYDVVFRLGLTEPEKGDLIEYLKSL
;
A
#
# COMPACT_ATOMS: atom_id res chain seq x y z
N MET A 1 -49.62 -63.30 32.54
CA MET A 1 -50.51 -62.12 32.53
C MET A 1 -49.67 -60.87 32.33
N LYS A 2 -50.05 -60.01 31.37
CA LYS A 2 -49.94 -58.52 31.34
C LYS A 2 -48.59 -57.89 31.75
N HIS A 3 -47.93 -56.94 31.07
CA HIS A 3 -48.11 -56.15 29.86
C HIS A 3 -46.75 -55.46 29.56
N LYS A 4 -46.50 -55.23 28.27
CA LYS A 4 -45.68 -54.19 27.59
C LYS A 4 -44.78 -53.24 28.42
N SER A 5 -43.56 -52.99 27.91
CA SER A 5 -43.10 -51.64 27.55
C SER A 5 -41.87 -51.67 26.62
N ILE A 6 -42.13 -51.38 25.35
CA ILE A 6 -41.17 -50.91 24.35
C ILE A 6 -41.24 -49.38 24.43
N LEU A 7 -40.14 -48.68 24.71
CA LEU A 7 -39.83 -47.30 24.28
C LEU A 7 -38.60 -46.82 25.07
N PHE A 8 -37.53 -46.36 24.40
CA PHE A 8 -36.68 -45.21 24.78
C PHE A 8 -35.41 -45.10 23.91
N VAL A 9 -35.56 -45.21 22.58
CA VAL A 9 -34.48 -44.82 21.62
C VAL A 9 -34.97 -43.73 20.64
N GLY A 10 -36.22 -43.25 20.77
CA GLY A 10 -36.83 -42.31 19.82
C GLY A 10 -36.70 -40.82 20.12
N VAL A 11 -35.98 -40.39 21.16
CA VAL A 11 -35.99 -38.96 21.59
C VAL A 11 -34.74 -38.18 21.18
N PHE A 12 -33.59 -38.83 20.96
CA PHE A 12 -32.36 -38.11 20.56
C PHE A 12 -32.21 -37.85 19.05
N LEU A 13 -32.92 -38.59 18.18
CA LEU A 13 -32.95 -38.29 16.75
C LEU A 13 -33.93 -37.16 16.38
N PHE A 14 -34.96 -36.92 17.19
CA PHE A 14 -35.94 -35.86 16.90
C PHE A 14 -35.40 -34.47 17.25
N ALA A 15 -34.60 -34.33 18.32
CA ALA A 15 -33.99 -33.04 18.70
C ALA A 15 -32.91 -32.57 17.69
N ALA A 16 -32.18 -33.50 17.07
CA ALA A 16 -31.20 -33.18 16.03
C ALA A 16 -31.87 -32.82 14.69
N LEU A 17 -33.02 -33.42 14.37
CA LEU A 17 -33.80 -33.02 13.18
C LEU A 17 -34.54 -31.69 13.39
N THR A 18 -35.01 -31.36 14.60
CA THR A 18 -35.67 -30.07 14.85
C THR A 18 -34.70 -28.90 14.84
N LEU A 19 -33.45 -29.09 15.30
CA LEU A 19 -32.41 -28.04 15.23
C LEU A 19 -31.85 -27.83 13.81
N LEU A 20 -31.88 -28.85 12.95
CA LEU A 20 -31.56 -28.71 11.52
C LEU A 20 -32.73 -28.12 10.72
N HIS A 21 -33.98 -28.28 11.18
CA HIS A 21 -35.15 -27.65 10.56
C HIS A 21 -35.32 -26.18 10.96
N GLU A 22 -34.99 -25.79 12.20
CA GLU A 22 -35.03 -24.38 12.61
C GLU A 22 -33.95 -23.53 11.91
N SER A 23 -32.78 -24.10 11.64
CA SER A 23 -31.72 -23.40 10.88
C SER A 23 -32.03 -23.28 9.38
N SER A 24 -32.93 -24.10 8.83
CA SER A 24 -33.46 -23.95 7.47
C SER A 24 -34.77 -23.16 7.39
N LEU A 25 -35.49 -22.98 8.50
CA LEU A 25 -36.67 -22.11 8.61
C LEU A 25 -36.32 -20.63 8.87
N LEU A 26 -35.13 -20.34 9.41
CA LEU A 26 -34.58 -18.98 9.50
C LEU A 26 -33.75 -18.58 8.28
N ALA A 27 -33.39 -19.54 7.43
CA ALA A 27 -32.94 -19.30 6.07
C ALA A 27 -34.17 -19.24 5.15
N GLY A 28 -35.07 -18.28 5.41
CA GLY A 28 -36.03 -17.91 4.37
C GLY A 28 -35.24 -17.59 3.11
N GLU A 29 -35.63 -18.17 1.97
CA GLU A 29 -35.21 -17.66 0.68
C GLU A 29 -35.46 -16.16 0.71
N GLY A 30 -34.39 -15.37 0.81
CA GLY A 30 -34.49 -13.92 0.72
C GLY A 30 -35.27 -13.59 -0.55
N PRO A 31 -36.05 -12.49 -0.58
CA PRO A 31 -36.84 -12.14 -1.74
C PRO A 31 -35.97 -12.28 -3.00
N GLU A 32 -36.44 -13.08 -3.97
CA GLU A 32 -35.67 -13.36 -5.18
C GLU A 32 -35.20 -12.03 -5.78
N HIS A 33 -33.88 -11.84 -5.89
CA HIS A 33 -33.31 -10.60 -6.40
C HIS A 33 -34.04 -10.20 -7.69
N SER A 34 -34.55 -8.98 -7.71
CA SER A 34 -35.23 -8.46 -8.88
C SER A 34 -34.26 -8.48 -10.08
N ARG A 35 -34.79 -8.40 -11.29
CA ARG A 35 -33.95 -8.30 -12.50
C ARG A 35 -33.00 -7.10 -12.43
N ASP A 36 -33.41 -6.04 -11.72
CA ASP A 36 -32.61 -4.83 -11.50
C ASP A 36 -31.51 -5.06 -10.46
N ASP A 37 -31.79 -5.74 -9.35
CA ASP A 37 -30.77 -6.11 -8.35
C ASP A 37 -29.67 -6.96 -9.01
N LYS A 38 -30.07 -7.99 -9.79
CA LYS A 38 -29.12 -8.82 -10.54
C LYS A 38 -28.29 -8.00 -11.54
N LYS A 39 -28.80 -6.88 -12.06
CA LYS A 39 -28.06 -5.97 -12.96
C LYS A 39 -27.05 -5.13 -12.17
N VAL A 40 -27.44 -4.63 -11.00
CA VAL A 40 -26.54 -3.90 -10.09
C VAL A 40 -25.39 -4.79 -9.64
N ASP A 41 -25.66 -6.03 -9.22
CA ASP A 41 -24.63 -6.97 -8.77
C ASP A 41 -23.58 -7.25 -9.86
N ARG A 42 -24.04 -7.50 -11.09
CA ARG A 42 -23.13 -7.69 -12.24
C ARG A 42 -22.29 -6.45 -12.52
N GLN A 43 -22.87 -5.26 -12.44
CA GLN A 43 -22.15 -4.01 -12.65
C GLN A 43 -21.13 -3.75 -11.54
N ALA A 44 -21.47 -4.05 -10.29
CA ALA A 44 -20.57 -3.92 -9.15
C ALA A 44 -19.36 -4.86 -9.31
N GLN A 45 -19.59 -6.13 -9.66
CA GLN A 45 -18.51 -7.09 -9.91
C GLN A 45 -17.61 -6.64 -11.08
N ALA A 46 -18.20 -6.21 -12.20
CA ALA A 46 -17.43 -5.71 -13.34
C ALA A 46 -16.58 -4.48 -12.98
N THR A 47 -17.10 -3.61 -12.11
CA THR A 47 -16.40 -2.42 -11.61
C THR A 47 -15.22 -2.81 -10.72
N LEU A 48 -15.39 -3.80 -9.84
CA LEU A 48 -14.31 -4.34 -9.01
C LEU A 48 -13.23 -5.03 -9.84
N ASP A 49 -13.61 -5.82 -10.84
CA ASP A 49 -12.68 -6.50 -11.75
C ASP A 49 -11.88 -5.49 -12.56
N LEU A 50 -12.53 -4.45 -13.09
CA LEU A 50 -11.85 -3.35 -13.78
C LEU A 50 -10.91 -2.59 -12.85
N GLY A 51 -11.35 -2.26 -11.63
CA GLY A 51 -10.50 -1.58 -10.64
C GLY A 51 -9.27 -2.38 -10.27
N LYS A 52 -9.41 -3.71 -10.14
CA LYS A 52 -8.29 -4.64 -9.92
C LYS A 52 -7.32 -4.64 -11.09
N GLN A 53 -7.82 -4.67 -12.32
CA GLN A 53 -6.98 -4.59 -13.52
C GLN A 53 -6.22 -3.26 -13.56
N ILE A 54 -6.89 -2.14 -13.27
CA ILE A 54 -6.27 -0.81 -13.24
C ILE A 54 -5.14 -0.77 -12.19
N PHE A 55 -5.45 -1.17 -10.96
CA PHE A 55 -4.51 -1.17 -9.85
C PHE A 55 -3.24 -2.00 -10.14
N ARG A 56 -3.39 -3.13 -10.83
CA ARG A 56 -2.33 -4.11 -11.06
C ARG A 56 -1.55 -3.94 -12.35
N PHE A 57 -2.07 -3.23 -13.35
CA PHE A 57 -1.50 -3.30 -14.70
C PHE A 57 -1.54 -1.98 -15.49
N ASP A 58 -2.31 -0.98 -15.05
CA ASP A 58 -2.41 0.28 -15.78
C ASP A 58 -1.23 1.19 -15.46
N THR A 59 -0.53 1.64 -16.50
CA THR A 59 0.58 2.60 -16.42
C THR A 59 0.12 4.04 -16.55
N PHE A 60 -1.14 4.28 -16.90
CA PHE A 60 -1.68 5.61 -17.19
C PHE A 60 -0.88 6.40 -18.25
N GLY A 61 -0.09 5.73 -19.10
CA GLY A 61 0.80 6.39 -20.07
C GLY A 61 2.13 6.87 -19.48
N ASP A 62 2.47 6.46 -18.26
CA ASP A 62 3.69 6.88 -17.57
C ASP A 62 5.00 6.37 -18.20
N GLU A 63 4.91 5.49 -19.21
CA GLU A 63 6.06 5.03 -19.99
C GLU A 63 6.77 6.18 -20.73
N ALA A 64 6.03 7.25 -21.07
CA ALA A 64 6.60 8.48 -21.63
C ALA A 64 7.59 9.15 -20.67
N TRP A 65 7.38 8.98 -19.36
CA TRP A 65 8.28 9.49 -18.34
C TRP A 65 9.35 8.47 -17.96
N TRP A 66 8.97 7.31 -17.42
CA TRP A 66 9.91 6.34 -16.87
C TRP A 66 10.79 5.68 -17.94
N GLY A 67 10.19 5.38 -19.08
CA GLY A 67 10.87 4.74 -20.19
C GLY A 67 11.52 5.75 -21.11
N ASP A 68 10.77 6.70 -21.66
CA ASP A 68 11.28 7.54 -22.75
C ASP A 68 12.17 8.68 -22.21
N THR A 69 11.71 9.34 -21.14
CA THR A 69 12.40 10.49 -20.54
C THR A 69 13.55 10.06 -19.64
N LEU A 70 13.29 9.23 -18.61
CA LEU A 70 14.29 8.80 -17.64
C LEU A 70 15.17 7.65 -18.12
N LYS A 71 14.68 6.84 -19.09
CA LYS A 71 15.39 5.71 -19.69
C LYS A 71 15.72 4.58 -18.72
N LEU A 72 14.90 4.39 -17.69
CA LEU A 72 15.17 3.41 -16.62
C LEU A 72 15.28 1.97 -17.17
N HIS A 73 14.49 1.63 -18.20
CA HIS A 73 14.56 0.34 -18.89
C HIS A 73 15.97 0.01 -19.42
N GLN A 74 16.78 1.00 -19.80
CA GLN A 74 18.14 0.78 -20.28
C GLN A 74 19.07 0.33 -19.15
N ALA A 75 18.94 0.93 -17.97
CA ALA A 75 19.70 0.51 -16.79
C ALA A 75 19.30 -0.90 -16.32
N ILE A 76 18.02 -1.25 -16.43
CA ILE A 76 17.52 -2.60 -16.14
C ILE A 76 18.11 -3.63 -17.12
N ALA A 77 18.09 -3.33 -18.43
CA ALA A 77 18.59 -4.24 -19.46
C ALA A 77 20.11 -4.48 -19.36
N GLY A 78 20.89 -3.42 -19.11
CA GLY A 78 22.35 -3.50 -19.12
C GLY A 78 22.94 -3.64 -20.53
N VAL A 79 24.24 -3.37 -20.66
CA VAL A 79 24.93 -3.36 -21.97
C VAL A 79 24.83 -4.68 -22.74
N ARG A 80 24.73 -5.82 -22.02
CA ARG A 80 24.60 -7.15 -22.64
C ARG A 80 23.25 -7.38 -23.31
N ASN A 81 22.22 -6.60 -22.95
CA ASN A 81 20.88 -6.71 -23.50
C ASN A 81 20.43 -5.42 -24.22
N GLY A 82 21.38 -4.61 -24.70
CA GLY A 82 21.10 -3.38 -25.46
C GLY A 82 20.80 -2.14 -24.62
N GLY A 83 21.01 -2.21 -23.30
CA GLY A 83 20.88 -1.09 -22.37
C GLY A 83 22.22 -0.44 -21.99
N VAL A 84 22.28 0.10 -20.77
CA VAL A 84 23.47 0.76 -20.21
C VAL A 84 23.83 0.20 -18.83
N GLY A 85 25.11 0.27 -18.46
CA GLY A 85 25.59 -0.27 -17.20
C GLY A 85 25.50 -1.81 -17.10
N PRO A 86 25.61 -2.37 -15.89
CA PRO A 86 25.68 -3.82 -15.69
C PRO A 86 24.34 -4.56 -15.91
N GLY A 87 23.21 -3.84 -15.93
CA GLY A 87 21.88 -4.44 -15.87
C GLY A 87 21.45 -4.77 -14.44
N VAL A 88 20.16 -5.06 -14.27
CA VAL A 88 19.58 -5.44 -12.98
C VAL A 88 19.16 -6.90 -13.05
N SER A 89 19.80 -7.77 -12.28
CA SER A 89 19.43 -9.18 -12.16
C SER A 89 18.21 -9.38 -11.25
N PRO A 90 17.51 -10.54 -11.31
CA PRO A 90 16.42 -10.83 -10.38
C PRO A 90 16.85 -10.73 -8.92
N LYS A 91 18.05 -11.23 -8.57
CA LYS A 91 18.57 -11.14 -7.21
C LYS A 91 18.75 -9.70 -6.75
N THR A 92 19.28 -8.83 -7.60
CA THR A 92 19.41 -7.39 -7.30
C THR A 92 18.04 -6.72 -7.17
N ALA A 93 17.11 -7.03 -8.08
CA ALA A 93 15.74 -6.51 -8.04
C ALA A 93 15.02 -6.87 -6.73
N LEU A 94 15.09 -8.15 -6.32
CA LEU A 94 14.51 -8.62 -5.06
C LEU A 94 15.17 -7.96 -3.84
N ALA A 95 16.49 -7.76 -3.87
CA ALA A 95 17.24 -7.13 -2.79
C ALA A 95 16.85 -5.66 -2.56
N VAL A 96 16.34 -4.96 -3.59
CA VAL A 96 15.81 -3.60 -3.48
C VAL A 96 14.29 -3.55 -3.31
N GLY A 97 13.66 -4.69 -3.03
CA GLY A 97 12.26 -4.80 -2.65
C GLY A 97 11.26 -4.91 -3.80
N LEU A 98 11.71 -5.06 -5.05
CA LEU A 98 10.81 -5.50 -6.13
C LEU A 98 10.32 -6.92 -5.84
N LYS A 99 9.11 -7.25 -6.28
CA LYS A 99 8.46 -8.53 -6.01
C LYS A 99 8.11 -9.25 -7.30
N VAL A 100 8.05 -10.58 -7.24
CA VAL A 100 7.64 -11.42 -8.37
C VAL A 100 6.37 -12.19 -8.01
N ASP A 101 5.35 -12.04 -8.84
CA ASP A 101 4.09 -12.75 -8.75
C ASP A 101 4.29 -14.19 -9.25
N ALA A 102 4.26 -15.14 -8.32
CA ALA A 102 4.44 -16.54 -8.63
C ALA A 102 3.31 -17.07 -9.54
N ASP A 103 2.10 -16.53 -9.46
CA ASP A 103 0.96 -17.01 -10.26
C ASP A 103 1.12 -16.63 -11.75
N ALA A 104 1.93 -15.61 -12.07
CA ALA A 104 2.27 -15.24 -13.44
C ALA A 104 3.36 -16.13 -14.06
N LEU A 105 4.08 -16.94 -13.27
CA LEU A 105 5.18 -17.77 -13.76
C LEU A 105 4.66 -19.10 -14.35
N PRO A 106 5.12 -19.53 -15.54
CA PRO A 106 4.84 -20.88 -16.04
C PRO A 106 5.35 -21.97 -15.08
N GLU A 107 4.62 -23.08 -14.95
CA GLU A 107 4.97 -24.20 -14.04
C GLU A 107 6.37 -24.78 -14.32
N GLN A 108 6.78 -24.81 -15.58
CA GLN A 108 8.13 -25.24 -15.96
C GLN A 108 9.20 -24.28 -15.40
N LEU A 109 8.96 -22.97 -15.47
CA LEU A 109 9.88 -21.97 -14.92
C LEU A 109 9.95 -22.06 -13.39
N LYS A 110 8.81 -22.22 -12.71
CA LYS A 110 8.76 -22.50 -11.27
C LYS A 110 9.62 -23.71 -10.89
N SER A 111 9.49 -24.79 -11.66
CA SER A 111 10.27 -26.02 -11.44
C SER A 111 11.77 -25.80 -11.65
N GLN A 112 12.16 -25.03 -12.67
CA GLN A 112 13.56 -24.69 -12.94
C GLN A 112 14.15 -23.79 -11.85
N ILE A 113 13.40 -22.81 -11.34
CA ILE A 113 13.85 -21.95 -10.24
C ILE A 113 14.09 -22.79 -8.98
N ARG A 114 13.14 -23.66 -8.61
CA ARG A 114 13.30 -24.58 -7.46
C ARG A 114 14.52 -25.50 -7.60
N ALA A 115 14.81 -25.94 -8.83
CA ALA A 115 15.97 -26.78 -9.13
C ALA A 115 17.30 -26.01 -9.25
N GLY A 116 17.32 -24.68 -9.03
CA GLY A 116 18.51 -23.85 -9.17
C GLY A 116 19.04 -23.76 -10.61
N ARG A 117 18.18 -24.00 -11.60
CA ARG A 117 18.55 -24.05 -13.03
C ARG A 117 18.35 -22.72 -13.75
N VAL A 118 17.78 -21.72 -13.09
CA VAL A 118 17.63 -20.36 -13.61
C VAL A 118 18.72 -19.48 -13.02
N ASN A 119 19.46 -18.77 -13.88
CA ASN A 119 20.46 -17.82 -13.43
C ASN A 119 19.81 -16.51 -12.94
N LEU A 120 19.67 -16.37 -11.63
CA LEU A 120 19.09 -15.18 -10.98
C LEU A 120 20.09 -14.01 -10.85
N ASP A 121 21.33 -14.18 -11.30
CA ASP A 121 22.34 -13.13 -11.40
C ASP A 121 22.43 -12.53 -12.83
N ASP A 122 21.66 -13.06 -13.79
CA ASP A 122 21.62 -12.55 -15.17
C ASP A 122 20.48 -11.52 -15.38
N PRO A 123 20.78 -10.29 -15.82
CA PRO A 123 19.75 -9.31 -16.21
C PRO A 123 18.79 -9.79 -17.29
N ALA A 124 19.21 -10.72 -18.17
CA ALA A 124 18.31 -11.32 -19.16
C ALA A 124 17.11 -12.04 -18.50
N THR A 125 17.31 -12.61 -17.31
CA THR A 125 16.24 -13.23 -16.53
C THR A 125 15.23 -12.19 -16.02
N THR A 126 15.68 -10.99 -15.62
CA THR A 126 14.77 -9.89 -15.26
C THR A 126 13.92 -9.48 -16.45
N LEU A 127 14.53 -9.35 -17.63
CA LEU A 127 13.78 -9.04 -18.86
C LEU A 127 12.75 -10.12 -19.21
N ALA A 128 13.09 -11.40 -19.00
CA ALA A 128 12.14 -12.50 -19.17
C ALA A 128 10.97 -12.42 -18.18
N LEU A 129 11.22 -12.09 -16.91
CA LEU A 129 10.17 -11.90 -15.91
C LEU A 129 9.26 -10.70 -16.25
N LEU A 130 9.82 -9.61 -16.76
CA LEU A 130 9.05 -8.45 -17.23
C LEU A 130 8.17 -8.82 -18.43
N ARG A 131 8.66 -9.62 -19.39
CA ARG A 131 7.83 -10.10 -20.52
C ARG A 131 6.66 -10.97 -20.06
N LEU A 132 6.81 -11.67 -18.94
CA LEU A 132 5.73 -12.46 -18.34
C LEU A 132 4.75 -11.61 -17.52
N ASN A 133 4.96 -10.30 -17.41
CA ASN A 133 4.25 -9.41 -16.49
C ASN A 133 4.28 -9.93 -15.03
N ALA A 134 5.38 -10.60 -14.66
CA ALA A 134 5.52 -11.24 -13.35
C ALA A 134 6.13 -10.29 -12.30
N VAL A 135 6.79 -9.20 -12.70
CA VAL A 135 7.30 -8.21 -11.75
C VAL A 135 6.14 -7.34 -11.28
N VAL A 136 5.83 -7.39 -9.98
CA VAL A 136 4.70 -6.66 -9.40
C VAL A 136 4.95 -5.15 -9.51
N GLY A 137 4.03 -4.44 -10.15
CA GLY A 137 4.09 -2.98 -10.23
C GLY A 137 4.90 -2.42 -11.40
N VAL A 138 5.48 -3.25 -12.27
CA VAL A 138 6.36 -2.81 -13.37
C VAL A 138 5.96 -3.50 -14.67
N THR A 139 5.64 -2.70 -15.69
CA THR A 139 5.38 -3.18 -17.06
C THR A 139 6.60 -2.91 -17.94
N GLY A 140 7.12 -3.95 -18.60
CA GLY A 140 8.13 -3.78 -19.66
C GLY A 140 7.47 -3.71 -21.05
N ILE A 141 7.88 -2.76 -21.88
CA ILE A 141 7.43 -2.63 -23.27
C ILE A 141 8.54 -3.14 -24.19
N PHE A 142 8.24 -4.13 -25.03
CA PHE A 142 9.23 -4.83 -25.86
C PHE A 142 8.95 -4.64 -27.36
N ASP A 143 10.01 -4.64 -28.16
CA ASP A 143 9.90 -4.63 -29.62
C ASP A 143 9.73 -6.04 -30.21
N GLY A 144 9.51 -6.09 -31.54
CA GLY A 144 9.36 -7.36 -32.26
C GLY A 144 10.61 -8.25 -32.30
N ALA A 145 11.79 -7.71 -31.97
CA ALA A 145 13.03 -8.48 -31.81
C ALA A 145 13.24 -8.96 -30.36
N GLY A 146 12.37 -8.54 -29.43
CA GLY A 146 12.45 -8.82 -28.00
C GLY A 146 13.29 -7.81 -27.21
N GLY A 147 13.82 -6.75 -27.80
CA GLY A 147 14.49 -5.70 -27.02
C GLY A 147 13.49 -4.94 -26.14
N ILE A 148 13.83 -4.65 -24.88
CA ILE A 148 13.01 -3.73 -24.06
C ILE A 148 13.21 -2.30 -24.59
N LYS A 149 12.12 -1.61 -24.92
CA LYS A 149 12.12 -0.25 -25.48
C LYS A 149 11.65 0.81 -24.52
N SER A 150 10.82 0.44 -23.55
CA SER A 150 10.25 1.37 -22.58
C SER A 150 9.79 0.59 -21.35
N MET A 151 9.40 1.29 -20.30
CA MET A 151 8.79 0.70 -19.10
C MET A 151 7.85 1.69 -18.45
N GLY A 152 6.84 1.17 -17.75
CA GLY A 152 5.94 1.95 -16.91
C GLY A 152 5.79 1.34 -15.53
N VAL A 153 5.21 2.10 -14.59
CA VAL A 153 4.93 1.63 -13.22
C VAL A 153 3.43 1.64 -12.95
N GLN A 154 3.02 1.06 -11.83
CA GLN A 154 1.59 0.86 -11.49
C GLN A 154 1.38 1.14 -10.01
N CYS A 155 0.12 1.32 -9.58
CA CYS A 155 -0.22 1.46 -8.15
C CYS A 155 0.32 0.29 -7.30
N ALA A 156 0.30 -0.92 -7.85
CA ALA A 156 0.79 -2.13 -7.21
C ALA A 156 2.30 -2.11 -6.85
N LEU A 157 3.11 -1.22 -7.45
CA LEU A 157 4.55 -1.14 -7.13
C LEU A 157 4.77 -0.83 -5.64
N CYS A 158 4.09 0.20 -5.14
CA CYS A 158 4.18 0.64 -3.75
C CYS A 158 3.15 -0.06 -2.85
N HIS A 159 1.96 -0.35 -3.39
CA HIS A 159 0.82 -0.85 -2.60
C HIS A 159 0.53 -2.34 -2.82
N SER A 160 1.52 -3.13 -3.22
CA SER A 160 1.42 -4.58 -3.16
C SER A 160 2.73 -5.21 -2.71
N THR A 161 2.62 -6.38 -2.09
CA THR A 161 3.75 -7.28 -1.84
C THR A 161 3.35 -8.71 -2.25
N VAL A 162 4.16 -9.69 -1.89
CA VAL A 162 3.82 -11.11 -2.03
C VAL A 162 3.95 -11.83 -0.69
N ASP A 163 3.32 -13.00 -0.59
CA ASP A 163 3.29 -13.83 0.62
C ASP A 163 4.56 -14.69 0.84
N ASP A 164 5.59 -14.51 0.00
CA ASP A 164 6.84 -15.29 -0.01
C ASP A 164 6.65 -16.83 -0.07
N SER A 165 5.47 -17.31 -0.50
CA SER A 165 5.13 -18.74 -0.51
C SER A 165 5.96 -19.59 -1.47
N PHE A 166 6.69 -18.95 -2.40
CA PHE A 166 7.57 -19.63 -3.34
C PHE A 166 9.05 -19.46 -2.99
N ALA A 167 9.49 -18.22 -2.72
CA ALA A 167 10.82 -17.85 -2.25
C ALA A 167 10.76 -16.42 -1.65
N PRO A 168 11.77 -15.94 -0.90
CA PRO A 168 11.78 -14.56 -0.44
C PRO A 168 11.63 -13.55 -1.61
N GLY A 169 10.60 -12.72 -1.54
CA GLY A 169 10.21 -11.76 -2.58
C GLY A 169 9.48 -12.37 -3.80
N ILE A 170 9.14 -13.66 -3.76
CA ILE A 170 8.40 -14.38 -4.81
C ILE A 170 7.25 -15.17 -4.18
N GLY A 171 6.02 -14.88 -4.59
CA GLY A 171 4.84 -15.51 -3.99
C GLY A 171 3.53 -15.04 -4.61
N LYS A 172 2.42 -15.34 -3.95
CA LYS A 172 1.10 -14.86 -4.36
C LYS A 172 0.96 -13.39 -4.01
N ARG A 173 0.40 -12.63 -4.94
CA ARG A 173 0.23 -11.19 -4.78
C ARG A 173 -0.74 -10.84 -3.65
N LEU A 174 -0.31 -9.89 -2.82
CA LEU A 174 -1.07 -9.31 -1.72
C LEU A 174 -1.32 -7.82 -2.03
N ASP A 175 -2.48 -7.51 -2.59
CA ASP A 175 -2.88 -6.14 -2.96
C ASP A 175 -3.30 -5.33 -1.73
N GLY A 176 -2.96 -4.05 -1.71
CA GLY A 176 -3.25 -3.12 -0.62
C GLY A 176 -2.19 -3.14 0.49
N TRP A 177 -1.27 -4.10 0.47
CA TRP A 177 -0.18 -4.20 1.43
C TRP A 177 0.92 -3.20 1.10
N ALA A 178 1.45 -2.52 2.10
CA ALA A 178 2.57 -1.62 1.92
C ALA A 178 3.86 -2.37 1.58
N ASN A 179 4.52 -2.03 0.48
CA ASN A 179 5.81 -2.60 0.10
C ASN A 179 6.96 -1.97 0.91
N ARG A 180 7.05 -2.32 2.21
CA ARG A 180 7.92 -1.68 3.22
C ARG A 180 9.42 -1.93 3.07
N ASP A 181 9.86 -2.69 2.07
CA ASP A 181 11.26 -2.86 1.68
C ASP A 181 11.58 -2.39 0.26
N LEU A 182 10.61 -1.84 -0.47
CA LEU A 182 10.87 -1.22 -1.77
C LEU A 182 11.76 0.00 -1.62
N ASN A 183 12.95 -0.03 -2.20
CA ASN A 183 13.85 1.12 -2.21
C ASN A 183 13.61 1.95 -3.47
N VAL A 184 12.54 2.75 -3.46
CA VAL A 184 12.14 3.59 -4.61
C VAL A 184 13.27 4.53 -5.02
N GLY A 185 13.88 5.21 -4.06
CA GLY A 185 14.95 6.16 -4.32
C GLY A 185 16.15 5.52 -5.02
N LEU A 186 16.63 4.36 -4.54
CA LEU A 186 17.71 3.64 -5.19
C LEU A 186 17.33 3.19 -6.61
N ILE A 187 16.11 2.68 -6.82
CA ILE A 187 15.63 2.26 -8.15
C ILE A 187 15.63 3.44 -9.11
N VAL A 188 15.04 4.59 -8.73
CA VAL A 188 15.02 5.79 -9.57
C VAL A 188 16.43 6.31 -9.84
N SER A 189 17.35 6.20 -8.86
CA SER A 189 18.74 6.67 -9.03
C SER A 189 19.52 5.93 -10.13
N LEU A 190 19.05 4.76 -10.56
CA LEU A 190 19.62 3.99 -11.68
C LEU A 190 19.30 4.61 -13.04
N ALA A 191 18.30 5.49 -13.13
CA ALA A 191 17.89 6.11 -14.38
C ALA A 191 19.08 6.80 -15.08
N PRO A 192 19.33 6.49 -16.36
CA PRO A 192 20.39 7.14 -17.13
C PRO A 192 20.22 8.65 -17.25
N ASN A 193 18.98 9.14 -17.25
CA ASN A 193 18.67 10.56 -17.40
C ASN A 193 17.86 11.09 -16.20
N LEU A 194 18.54 11.66 -15.21
CA LEU A 194 17.92 12.35 -14.08
C LEU A 194 17.85 13.88 -14.26
N THR A 195 18.31 14.41 -15.40
CA THR A 195 18.30 15.84 -15.69
C THR A 195 16.91 16.47 -15.55
N PRO A 196 15.80 15.85 -16.00
CA PRO A 196 14.46 16.43 -15.83
C PRO A 196 14.08 16.68 -14.37
N ILE A 197 14.46 15.77 -13.46
CA ILE A 197 14.24 15.94 -12.01
C ILE A 197 15.16 17.04 -11.46
N ALA A 198 16.42 17.07 -11.90
CA ALA A 198 17.39 18.07 -11.49
C ALA A 198 16.95 19.49 -11.91
N GLU A 199 16.45 19.65 -13.14
CA GLU A 199 15.90 20.90 -13.66
C GLU A 199 14.63 21.31 -12.93
N LEU A 200 13.71 20.37 -12.67
CA LEU A 200 12.51 20.61 -11.88
C LEU A 200 12.86 21.15 -10.50
N LEU A 201 13.84 20.54 -9.82
CA LEU A 201 14.25 20.92 -8.47
C LEU A 201 15.29 22.07 -8.43
N ARG A 202 15.81 22.49 -9.59
CA ARG A 202 16.89 23.49 -9.75
C ARG A 202 18.16 23.15 -8.97
N VAL A 203 18.56 21.89 -9.03
CA VAL A 203 19.81 21.36 -8.46
C VAL A 203 20.56 20.56 -9.51
N ASP A 204 21.76 20.07 -9.20
CA ASP A 204 22.46 19.16 -10.09
C ASP A 204 22.02 17.69 -9.91
N VAL A 205 22.35 16.85 -10.90
CA VAL A 205 22.03 15.41 -10.88
C VAL A 205 22.68 14.67 -9.71
N ALA A 206 23.85 15.11 -9.23
CA ALA A 206 24.51 14.47 -8.09
C ALA A 206 23.71 14.69 -6.79
N THR A 207 23.15 15.88 -6.63
CA THR A 207 22.24 16.25 -5.54
C THR A 207 20.96 15.43 -5.60
N VAL A 208 20.34 15.29 -6.78
CA VAL A 208 19.16 14.40 -6.96
C VAL A 208 19.49 12.97 -6.52
N LYS A 209 20.63 12.42 -6.95
CA LYS A 209 21.05 11.08 -6.54
C LYS A 209 21.29 10.98 -5.03
N ALA A 210 21.87 11.98 -4.40
CA ALA A 210 22.08 12.01 -2.95
C ALA A 210 20.73 11.98 -2.20
N VAL A 211 19.77 12.79 -2.63
CA VAL A 211 18.41 12.82 -2.07
C VAL A 211 17.72 11.48 -2.24
N LEU A 212 17.68 10.93 -3.45
CA LEU A 212 17.04 9.64 -3.74
C LEU A 212 17.66 8.51 -2.90
N ASN A 213 18.99 8.45 -2.79
CA ASN A 213 19.66 7.43 -2.00
C ASN A 213 19.47 7.59 -0.48
N SER A 214 19.05 8.77 -0.01
CA SER A 214 18.81 9.03 1.41
C SER A 214 17.50 8.42 1.93
N TRP A 215 16.51 8.16 1.06
CA TRP A 215 15.20 7.66 1.48
C TRP A 215 15.29 6.25 2.08
N GLY A 216 16.04 5.36 1.45
CA GLY A 216 16.11 3.96 1.87
C GLY A 216 14.82 3.16 1.65
N PRO A 217 14.75 1.92 2.16
CA PRO A 217 13.66 0.99 1.89
C PRO A 217 12.31 1.45 2.48
N GLY A 218 11.23 1.19 1.74
CA GLY A 218 9.86 1.39 2.15
C GLY A 218 9.41 2.84 2.19
N ARG A 219 10.17 3.77 1.57
CA ARG A 219 9.90 5.22 1.64
C ARG A 219 9.72 5.86 0.28
N PHE A 220 8.92 6.91 0.26
CA PHE A 220 8.70 7.80 -0.86
C PHE A 220 8.33 9.20 -0.36
N ASP A 221 8.86 10.23 -1.02
CA ASP A 221 8.52 11.63 -0.73
C ASP A 221 7.61 12.19 -1.81
N ALA A 222 6.30 12.10 -1.57
CA ALA A 222 5.27 12.54 -2.51
C ALA A 222 5.10 14.07 -2.56
N GLU A 223 5.87 14.83 -1.78
CA GLU A 223 5.78 16.29 -1.73
C GLU A 223 7.06 16.95 -2.27
N LEU A 224 8.12 16.18 -2.56
CA LEU A 224 9.40 16.69 -3.05
C LEU A 224 9.25 17.50 -4.34
N ASP A 225 8.39 17.04 -5.26
CA ASP A 225 8.12 17.73 -6.52
C ASP A 225 7.16 18.93 -6.37
N LYS A 226 6.64 19.17 -5.15
CA LYS A 226 5.77 20.30 -4.81
C LYS A 226 6.52 21.39 -4.07
N ASP A 227 7.25 21.02 -3.02
CA ASP A 227 7.89 21.96 -2.09
C ASP A 227 9.42 21.96 -2.16
N GLY A 228 10.04 20.94 -2.75
CA GLY A 228 11.49 20.82 -2.88
C GLY A 228 12.22 20.50 -1.57
N LYS A 229 11.52 20.10 -0.50
CA LYS A 229 12.11 19.86 0.82
C LYS A 229 12.57 18.40 0.98
N ALA A 230 13.83 18.13 0.64
CA ALA A 230 14.41 16.80 0.76
C ALA A 230 14.79 16.38 2.19
N LEU A 231 15.06 17.35 3.07
CA LEU A 231 15.56 17.12 4.42
C LEU A 231 14.67 17.80 5.46
N ARG A 232 14.53 17.13 6.59
CA ARG A 232 13.94 17.65 7.83
C ARG A 232 14.91 18.62 8.52
N PRO A 233 14.43 19.45 9.47
CA PRO A 233 15.30 20.37 10.22
C PRO A 233 16.43 19.70 11.02
N ASP A 234 16.26 18.42 11.39
CA ASP A 234 17.28 17.61 12.06
C ASP A 234 18.33 17.02 11.11
N GLY A 235 18.23 17.30 9.80
CA GLY A 235 19.09 16.74 8.76
C GLY A 235 18.67 15.34 8.28
N GLY A 236 17.63 14.74 8.86
CA GLY A 236 17.06 13.48 8.40
C GLY A 236 16.33 13.62 7.07
N GLN A 237 16.18 12.52 6.33
CA GLN A 237 15.44 12.49 5.07
C GLN A 237 13.93 12.79 5.30
N ALA A 238 13.28 13.46 4.35
CA ALA A 238 11.89 13.90 4.45
C ALA A 238 10.83 12.86 4.01
N GLY A 239 11.23 11.80 3.31
CA GLY A 239 10.33 10.78 2.78
C GLY A 239 9.54 10.03 3.84
N THR A 240 8.28 9.78 3.52
CA THR A 240 7.37 9.03 4.38
C THR A 240 7.42 7.54 4.04
N LEU A 241 7.14 6.71 5.03
CA LEU A 241 6.92 5.29 4.86
C LEU A 241 5.65 5.05 4.03
N ILE A 242 5.77 4.15 3.04
CA ILE A 242 4.68 3.77 2.15
C ILE A 242 3.52 3.23 3.00
N PRO A 243 2.31 3.81 2.91
CA PRO A 243 1.15 3.35 3.69
C PRO A 243 0.46 2.14 3.02
N PRO A 244 -0.31 1.35 3.78
CA PRO A 244 -1.26 0.41 3.17
C PRO A 244 -2.32 1.14 2.36
N ALA A 245 -2.87 0.44 1.37
CA ALA A 245 -4.09 0.84 0.66
C ALA A 245 -5.31 -0.04 1.01
N PHE A 246 -5.16 -1.03 1.89
CA PHE A 246 -6.28 -1.77 2.46
C PHE A 246 -6.91 -1.04 3.66
N GLY A 247 -8.12 -1.46 4.06
CA GLY A 247 -8.75 -1.04 5.32
C GLY A 247 -9.21 0.42 5.31
N LEU A 248 -9.38 1.00 4.12
CA LEU A 248 -9.68 2.43 3.94
C LEU A 248 -11.18 2.72 3.75
N ALA A 249 -12.02 1.69 3.73
CA ALA A 249 -13.47 1.84 3.67
C ALA A 249 -14.00 2.60 4.91
N GLY A 250 -14.78 3.66 4.68
CA GLY A 250 -15.31 4.52 5.74
C GLY A 250 -14.34 5.59 6.25
N VAL A 251 -13.12 5.65 5.72
CA VAL A 251 -12.15 6.71 6.01
C VAL A 251 -12.35 7.88 5.04
N ASN A 252 -12.32 9.12 5.53
CA ASN A 252 -12.57 10.32 4.72
C ASN A 252 -11.31 10.80 3.96
N LEU A 253 -10.23 11.06 4.71
CA LEU A 253 -8.94 11.49 4.18
C LEU A 253 -7.94 10.34 4.37
N HIS A 254 -7.06 10.05 3.41
CA HIS A 254 -6.36 8.75 3.40
C HIS A 254 -4.86 8.82 3.62
N THR A 255 -4.19 9.94 3.33
CA THR A 255 -2.75 10.08 3.56
C THR A 255 -2.42 10.23 5.05
N TRP A 256 -1.13 10.17 5.40
CA TRP A 256 -0.64 10.41 6.77
C TRP A 256 -1.06 11.77 7.34
N THR A 257 -1.21 12.77 6.47
CA THR A 257 -1.55 14.16 6.81
C THR A 257 -2.98 14.54 6.42
N GLY A 258 -3.75 13.60 5.87
CA GLY A 258 -5.12 13.86 5.43
C GLY A 258 -5.23 14.76 4.20
N PHE A 259 -4.30 14.68 3.26
CA PHE A 259 -4.22 15.53 2.07
C PHE A 259 -5.52 15.50 1.23
N GLY A 260 -6.14 14.33 1.11
CA GLY A 260 -7.39 14.13 0.37
C GLY A 260 -7.91 12.69 0.46
N SER A 261 -9.02 12.42 -0.23
CA SER A 261 -9.66 11.11 -0.31
C SER A 261 -8.96 10.17 -1.31
N VAL A 262 -9.35 8.88 -1.36
CA VAL A 262 -8.78 7.90 -2.31
C VAL A 262 -8.83 8.37 -3.78
N PRO A 263 -9.96 8.83 -4.35
CA PRO A 263 -9.98 9.30 -5.73
C PRO A 263 -9.06 10.50 -5.98
N TYR A 264 -8.98 11.43 -5.02
CA TYR A 264 -8.05 12.55 -5.09
C TYR A 264 -6.61 12.05 -5.14
N TRP A 265 -6.24 11.14 -4.23
CA TRP A 265 -4.87 10.63 -4.14
C TRP A 265 -4.49 9.76 -5.34
N ASN A 266 -5.44 8.99 -5.88
CA ASN A 266 -5.22 8.25 -7.12
C ASN A 266 -4.92 9.19 -8.29
N ALA A 267 -5.65 10.30 -8.42
CA ALA A 267 -5.37 11.28 -9.47
C ALA A 267 -4.03 12.00 -9.26
N TYR A 268 -3.74 12.41 -8.02
CA TYR A 268 -2.46 13.00 -7.63
C TYR A 268 -1.30 12.07 -7.99
N VAL A 269 -1.30 10.84 -7.47
CA VAL A 269 -0.24 9.86 -7.69
C VAL A 269 -0.12 9.49 -9.17
N ALA A 270 -1.22 9.19 -9.86
CA ALA A 270 -1.15 8.78 -11.26
C ALA A 270 -0.60 9.90 -12.15
N VAL A 271 -0.97 11.16 -11.93
CA VAL A 271 -0.60 12.27 -12.82
C VAL A 271 0.73 12.91 -12.42
N THR A 272 0.99 13.11 -11.12
CA THR A 272 2.16 13.90 -10.69
C THR A 272 3.33 13.08 -10.18
N GLU A 273 3.08 11.91 -9.59
CA GLU A 273 4.14 11.08 -9.02
C GLU A 273 4.59 9.98 -9.98
N MET A 274 3.61 9.27 -10.57
CA MET A 274 3.85 8.29 -11.61
C MET A 274 4.13 8.98 -12.95
N HIS A 275 3.71 10.23 -13.16
CA HIS A 275 3.81 10.96 -14.42
C HIS A 275 3.01 10.33 -15.59
N GLY A 276 1.85 9.76 -15.28
CA GLY A 276 0.87 9.36 -16.28
C GLY A 276 0.17 10.55 -16.94
N SER A 277 -0.39 10.34 -18.12
CA SER A 277 -1.13 11.35 -18.86
C SER A 277 -2.56 11.48 -18.33
N GLY A 278 -2.87 12.60 -17.68
CA GLY A 278 -4.20 12.81 -17.10
C GLY A 278 -4.49 14.22 -16.64
N THR A 279 -5.61 14.34 -15.95
CA THR A 279 -6.05 15.59 -15.34
C THR A 279 -5.83 15.56 -13.83
N PHE A 280 -5.13 16.56 -13.30
CA PHE A 280 -5.04 16.79 -11.86
C PHE A 280 -5.18 18.27 -11.54
N PHE A 281 -5.90 18.58 -10.46
CA PHE A 281 -6.09 19.94 -10.01
C PHE A 281 -6.20 20.03 -8.48
N ASP A 282 -5.36 20.86 -7.88
CA ASP A 282 -5.52 21.32 -6.50
C ASP A 282 -4.97 22.74 -6.34
N GLN A 283 -5.87 23.72 -6.19
CA GLN A 283 -5.49 25.12 -6.00
C GLN A 283 -4.63 25.34 -4.75
N ARG A 284 -4.73 24.48 -3.71
CA ARG A 284 -3.91 24.59 -2.49
C ARG A 284 -2.42 24.46 -2.81
N LEU A 285 -2.08 23.72 -3.87
CA LEU A 285 -0.71 23.50 -4.34
C LEU A 285 -0.17 24.62 -5.25
N SER A 286 -0.92 25.72 -5.42
CA SER A 286 -0.48 26.87 -6.22
C SER A 286 0.27 27.94 -5.43
N ASP A 287 0.31 27.83 -4.09
CA ASP A 287 0.98 28.82 -3.23
C ASP A 287 2.50 28.80 -3.50
N PRO A 288 3.11 29.89 -4.00
CA PRO A 288 4.54 29.91 -4.32
C PRO A 288 5.46 29.92 -3.10
N VAL A 289 4.94 30.21 -1.90
CA VAL A 289 5.69 30.17 -0.64
C VAL A 289 5.71 28.74 -0.10
N GLN A 290 4.54 28.10 -0.02
CA GLN A 290 4.45 26.74 0.52
C GLN A 290 4.90 25.68 -0.49
N TYR A 291 4.54 25.84 -1.77
CA TYR A 291 4.78 24.88 -2.85
C TYR A 291 5.51 25.52 -4.04
N PRO A 292 6.74 26.06 -3.85
CA PRO A 292 7.47 26.79 -4.89
C PRO A 292 7.76 25.96 -6.15
N VAL A 293 7.91 24.64 -6.04
CA VAL A 293 8.15 23.76 -7.20
C VAL A 293 6.86 23.61 -7.99
N SER A 294 5.75 23.26 -7.33
CA SER A 294 4.44 23.11 -7.96
C SER A 294 3.94 24.42 -8.60
N ALA A 295 4.02 25.54 -7.88
CA ALA A 295 3.58 26.84 -8.38
C ALA A 295 4.35 27.26 -9.65
N ARG A 296 5.64 26.94 -9.72
CA ARG A 296 6.50 27.22 -10.87
C ARG A 296 6.25 26.28 -12.04
N SER A 297 6.15 24.97 -11.78
CA SER A 297 5.97 23.95 -12.82
C SER A 297 4.55 23.95 -13.38
N GLY A 298 3.58 24.48 -12.63
CA GLY A 298 2.16 24.40 -12.97
C GLY A 298 1.53 23.05 -12.62
N SER A 299 2.23 22.16 -11.90
CA SER A 299 1.76 20.80 -11.61
C SER A 299 0.49 20.73 -10.74
N TRP A 300 0.09 21.85 -10.14
CA TRP A 300 -1.19 21.99 -9.43
C TRP A 300 -2.41 22.05 -10.36
N ASN A 301 -2.22 22.20 -11.68
CA ASN A 301 -3.28 22.24 -12.69
C ASN A 301 -2.82 21.57 -14.00
N THR A 302 -2.58 20.27 -13.95
CA THR A 302 -2.23 19.45 -15.11
C THR A 302 -3.48 19.04 -15.89
N ARG A 303 -3.44 19.15 -17.22
CA ARG A 303 -4.55 18.90 -18.14
C ARG A 303 -4.04 18.20 -19.41
N ASP A 304 -3.44 17.03 -19.26
CA ASP A 304 -2.84 16.35 -20.40
C ASP A 304 -3.90 15.79 -21.35
N THR A 305 -3.52 15.65 -22.62
CA THR A 305 -4.36 15.07 -23.65
C THR A 305 -3.57 13.99 -24.40
N PRO A 306 -4.06 12.73 -24.43
CA PRO A 306 -5.33 12.26 -23.89
C PRO A 306 -5.32 12.09 -22.35
N ASP A 307 -6.47 12.28 -21.70
CA ASP A 307 -6.61 11.95 -20.28
C ASP A 307 -6.84 10.44 -20.12
N LEU A 308 -5.84 9.74 -19.59
CA LEU A 308 -5.85 8.29 -19.35
C LEU A 308 -6.19 7.92 -17.91
N VAL A 309 -6.50 8.89 -17.03
CA VAL A 309 -6.68 8.67 -15.59
C VAL A 309 -8.14 8.86 -15.17
N THR A 310 -8.77 9.97 -15.55
CA THR A 310 -10.04 10.42 -14.93
C THR A 310 -11.16 9.37 -15.02
N ALA A 311 -11.32 8.72 -16.18
CA ALA A 311 -12.37 7.72 -16.40
C ALA A 311 -12.15 6.42 -15.58
N LYS A 312 -10.93 6.17 -15.10
CA LYS A 312 -10.55 4.96 -14.35
C LYS A 312 -10.73 5.11 -12.84
N LEU A 313 -10.79 6.35 -12.33
CA LEU A 313 -10.89 6.64 -10.90
C LEU A 313 -12.07 5.94 -10.19
N PRO A 314 -13.29 5.85 -10.76
CA PRO A 314 -14.40 5.20 -10.06
C PRO A 314 -14.17 3.71 -9.80
N ALA A 315 -13.67 2.98 -10.80
CA ALA A 315 -13.40 1.54 -10.68
C ALA A 315 -12.21 1.27 -9.74
N LEU A 316 -11.13 2.05 -9.88
CA LEU A 316 -9.96 1.97 -9.01
C LEU A 316 -10.34 2.23 -7.54
N HIS A 317 -11.14 3.27 -7.29
CA HIS A 317 -11.64 3.58 -5.94
C HIS A 317 -12.49 2.43 -5.38
N ALA A 318 -13.43 1.90 -6.15
CA ALA A 318 -14.26 0.77 -5.71
C ALA A 318 -13.42 -0.45 -5.31
N TYR A 319 -12.38 -0.76 -6.10
CA TYR A 319 -11.47 -1.86 -5.79
C TYR A 319 -10.68 -1.60 -4.49
N GLN A 320 -10.11 -0.42 -4.32
CA GLN A 320 -9.35 -0.09 -3.10
C GLN A 320 -10.22 -0.11 -1.84
N LEU A 321 -11.48 0.34 -1.92
CA LEU A 321 -12.43 0.22 -0.80
C LEU A 321 -12.76 -1.24 -0.46
N ALA A 322 -12.67 -2.16 -1.42
CA ALA A 322 -12.90 -3.58 -1.21
C ALA A 322 -11.69 -4.31 -0.59
N LEU A 323 -10.51 -3.69 -0.57
CA LEU A 323 -9.30 -4.26 0.06
C LEU A 323 -9.46 -4.20 1.58
N LYS A 324 -9.77 -5.34 2.19
CA LYS A 324 -9.93 -5.45 3.66
C LYS A 324 -8.57 -5.55 4.34
N ALA A 325 -8.49 -5.02 5.56
CA ALA A 325 -7.34 -5.27 6.42
C ALA A 325 -7.17 -6.79 6.67
N PRO A 326 -5.94 -7.32 6.57
CA PRO A 326 -5.69 -8.73 6.75
C PRO A 326 -5.75 -9.11 8.23
N LYS A 327 -6.39 -10.25 8.51
CA LYS A 327 -6.42 -10.81 9.87
C LYS A 327 -5.01 -11.25 10.30
N PRO A 328 -4.66 -11.09 11.59
CA PRO A 328 -3.40 -11.60 12.10
C PRO A 328 -3.28 -13.11 11.91
N PRO A 329 -2.07 -13.63 11.63
CA PRO A 329 -1.84 -15.08 11.55
C PRO A 329 -2.19 -15.76 12.88
N VAL A 330 -2.71 -16.99 12.81
CA VAL A 330 -3.02 -17.77 14.00
C VAL A 330 -1.74 -17.97 14.83
N GLY A 331 -1.80 -17.63 16.12
CA GLY A 331 -0.66 -17.74 17.04
C GLY A 331 0.36 -16.61 16.94
N SER A 332 0.10 -15.53 16.19
CA SER A 332 1.00 -14.37 16.12
C SER A 332 0.91 -13.42 17.32
N PHE A 333 -0.05 -13.65 18.22
CA PHE A 333 -0.27 -12.88 19.44
C PHE A 333 -0.84 -13.77 20.55
N ASP A 334 -0.70 -13.35 21.81
CA ASP A 334 -1.34 -13.98 22.97
C ASP A 334 -2.79 -13.49 23.10
N ALA A 335 -3.75 -14.40 22.90
CA ALA A 335 -5.17 -14.06 22.91
C ALA A 335 -5.68 -13.59 24.30
N ALA A 336 -5.20 -14.20 25.38
CA ALA A 336 -5.61 -13.82 26.73
C ALA A 336 -5.03 -12.46 27.13
N ALA A 337 -3.79 -12.18 26.70
CA ALA A 337 -3.19 -10.85 26.85
C ALA A 337 -3.90 -9.80 25.98
N ALA A 338 -4.29 -10.15 24.75
CA ALA A 338 -5.03 -9.26 23.87
C ALA A 338 -6.42 -8.90 24.44
N GLU A 339 -7.11 -9.84 25.09
CA GLU A 339 -8.38 -9.55 25.78
C GLU A 339 -8.20 -8.53 26.92
N ARG A 340 -7.17 -8.68 27.76
CA ARG A 340 -6.83 -7.68 28.78
C ARG A 340 -6.37 -6.36 28.15
N GLY A 341 -5.61 -6.44 27.07
CA GLY A 341 -5.10 -5.30 26.33
C GLY A 341 -6.21 -4.46 25.71
N LYS A 342 -7.33 -5.09 25.34
CA LYS A 342 -8.54 -4.39 24.92
C LYS A 342 -9.12 -3.52 26.04
N GLU A 343 -9.15 -4.02 27.27
CA GLU A 343 -9.61 -3.23 28.43
C GLU A 343 -8.69 -2.02 28.67
N VAL A 344 -7.38 -2.23 28.52
CA VAL A 344 -6.40 -1.12 28.57
C VAL A 344 -6.66 -0.11 27.45
N PHE A 345 -6.84 -0.58 26.21
CA PHE A 345 -7.07 0.26 25.03
C PHE A 345 -8.33 1.13 25.16
N ASP A 346 -9.43 0.56 25.66
CA ASP A 346 -10.72 1.24 25.82
C ASP A 346 -10.76 2.13 27.08
N GLY A 347 -9.97 1.79 28.11
CA GLY A 347 -9.96 2.45 29.41
C GLY A 347 -8.71 3.29 29.67
N PRO A 348 -7.77 2.83 30.52
CA PRO A 348 -6.64 3.63 30.99
C PRO A 348 -5.69 4.09 29.88
N GLY A 349 -5.57 3.33 28.78
CA GLY A 349 -4.78 3.70 27.61
C GLY A 349 -5.44 4.76 26.73
N LYS A 350 -6.76 5.00 26.88
CA LYS A 350 -7.57 5.98 26.13
C LYS A 350 -7.43 5.91 24.61
N CYS A 351 -6.93 4.80 24.06
CA CYS A 351 -6.60 4.69 22.65
C CYS A 351 -7.86 4.77 21.77
N ALA A 352 -8.97 4.25 22.29
CA ALA A 352 -10.27 4.27 21.63
C ALA A 352 -10.90 5.67 21.47
N THR A 353 -10.32 6.73 22.05
CA THR A 353 -10.82 8.10 21.82
C THR A 353 -10.53 8.59 20.40
N CYS A 354 -9.44 8.09 19.79
CA CYS A 354 -9.10 8.38 18.41
C CYS A 354 -9.22 7.13 17.52
N HIS A 355 -8.70 5.99 17.97
CA HIS A 355 -8.77 4.73 17.24
C HIS A 355 -10.08 3.97 17.48
N VAL A 356 -11.20 4.59 17.11
CA VAL A 356 -12.56 4.13 17.41
C VAL A 356 -12.93 2.87 16.60
N PRO A 357 -13.29 1.73 17.25
CA PRO A 357 -13.81 0.55 16.55
C PRO A 357 -15.16 0.82 15.84
N PRO A 358 -15.51 0.11 14.75
CA PRO A 358 -14.77 -1.01 14.16
C PRO A 358 -13.72 -0.60 13.12
N LEU A 359 -13.65 0.68 12.75
CA LEU A 359 -12.68 1.19 11.75
C LEU A 359 -11.29 1.43 12.34
N PHE A 360 -11.20 1.53 13.67
CA PHE A 360 -10.01 1.92 14.42
C PHE A 360 -9.45 3.28 14.00
N THR A 361 -10.36 4.20 13.69
CA THR A 361 -10.16 5.62 13.41
C THR A 361 -11.49 6.34 13.61
N GLU A 362 -11.48 7.60 14.03
CA GLU A 362 -12.72 8.38 14.13
C GLU A 362 -13.41 8.52 12.76
N THR A 363 -14.74 8.48 12.75
CA THR A 363 -15.53 8.80 11.55
C THR A 363 -15.58 10.31 11.32
N GLY A 364 -15.38 10.76 10.08
CA GLY A 364 -15.50 12.17 9.72
C GLY A 364 -14.18 12.94 9.81
N HIS A 365 -14.01 13.74 10.86
CA HIS A 365 -12.84 14.63 11.06
C HIS A 365 -11.83 13.99 12.01
N ASN A 366 -10.91 13.19 11.47
CA ASN A 366 -9.89 12.42 12.19
C ASN A 366 -8.49 13.05 12.07
N LEU A 367 -8.42 14.38 12.10
CA LEU A 367 -7.18 15.14 11.99
C LEU A 367 -6.79 15.72 13.35
N HIS A 368 -5.49 15.65 13.65
CA HIS A 368 -4.87 16.08 14.90
C HIS A 368 -3.67 16.98 14.65
N THR A 369 -3.49 17.94 15.55
CA THR A 369 -2.32 18.81 15.53
C THR A 369 -1.06 18.02 15.88
N PRO A 370 0.12 18.44 15.42
CA PRO A 370 1.39 17.86 15.86
C PRO A 370 1.54 17.84 17.39
N ALA A 371 1.07 18.91 18.06
CA ALA A 371 1.11 19.04 19.51
C ALA A 371 0.23 18.00 20.24
N GLU A 372 -0.98 17.72 19.75
CA GLU A 372 -1.86 16.67 20.29
C GLU A 372 -1.20 15.30 20.21
N LEU A 373 -0.46 15.03 19.13
CA LEU A 373 0.25 13.77 18.94
C LEU A 373 1.63 13.74 19.62
N GLY A 374 2.10 14.86 20.18
CA GLY A 374 3.41 14.99 20.79
C GLY A 374 4.58 14.85 19.81
N ILE A 375 4.37 15.13 18.53
CA ILE A 375 5.39 15.02 17.48
C ILE A 375 5.64 16.36 16.78
N ASP A 376 6.73 16.44 16.03
CA ASP A 376 7.05 17.61 15.22
C ASP A 376 6.04 17.84 14.09
N SER A 377 5.98 19.08 13.61
CA SER A 377 5.05 19.51 12.56
C SER A 377 5.60 19.34 11.14
N PHE A 378 6.84 18.86 10.94
CA PHE A 378 7.51 18.98 9.64
C PHE A 378 6.67 18.41 8.50
N GLN A 379 6.19 17.17 8.62
CA GLN A 379 5.42 16.55 7.54
C GLN A 379 4.00 17.13 7.46
N ALA A 380 3.39 17.49 8.59
CA ALA A 380 2.09 18.15 8.61
C ALA A 380 2.12 19.51 7.89
N ASP A 381 3.15 20.32 8.10
CA ASP A 381 3.30 21.67 7.52
C ASP A 381 3.57 21.68 6.02
N ARG A 382 3.96 20.52 5.46
CA ARG A 382 4.05 20.31 4.01
C ARG A 382 2.73 19.91 3.38
N SER A 383 1.71 19.60 4.18
CA SER A 383 0.36 19.30 3.71
C SER A 383 -0.55 20.53 3.84
N PRO A 384 -1.56 20.70 2.96
CA PRO A 384 -2.53 21.78 3.09
C PRO A 384 -3.38 21.73 4.37
N THR A 385 -3.40 20.59 5.07
CA THR A 385 -4.16 20.46 6.32
C THR A 385 -3.41 21.00 7.52
N HIS A 386 -2.06 21.03 7.50
CA HIS A 386 -1.21 21.29 8.67
C HIS A 386 -1.43 20.31 9.83
N MET A 387 -1.98 19.13 9.54
CA MET A 387 -2.42 18.15 10.55
C MET A 387 -1.96 16.74 10.18
N TYR A 388 -2.00 15.85 11.17
CA TYR A 388 -1.83 14.42 10.98
C TYR A 388 -3.17 13.71 11.11
N ARG A 389 -3.32 12.60 10.40
CA ARG A 389 -4.52 11.78 10.46
C ARG A 389 -4.35 10.62 11.43
N THR A 390 -5.40 10.29 12.18
CA THR A 390 -5.51 9.00 12.88
C THR A 390 -5.39 7.84 11.88
N ALA A 391 -4.27 7.11 11.95
CA ALA A 391 -4.05 5.94 11.11
C ALA A 391 -4.97 4.78 11.54
N PRO A 392 -5.60 4.02 10.62
CA PRO A 392 -6.41 2.88 10.99
C PRO A 392 -5.48 1.79 11.57
N LEU A 393 -5.89 1.15 12.67
CA LEU A 393 -5.09 0.10 13.31
C LEU A 393 -5.44 -1.32 12.86
N ALA A 394 -6.52 -1.52 12.09
CA ALA A 394 -6.84 -2.85 11.56
C ALA A 394 -5.71 -3.33 10.64
N GLY A 395 -5.17 -4.52 10.88
CA GLY A 395 -4.03 -5.07 10.14
C GLY A 395 -2.68 -4.44 10.51
N LEU A 396 -2.56 -3.75 11.65
CA LEU A 396 -1.34 -3.07 12.10
C LEU A 396 -0.11 -3.99 12.16
N TRP A 397 -0.33 -5.28 12.43
CA TRP A 397 0.72 -6.30 12.47
C TRP A 397 1.53 -6.39 11.15
N THR A 398 0.97 -5.93 10.03
CA THR A 398 1.66 -5.90 8.73
C THR A 398 2.67 -4.74 8.58
N HIS A 399 2.68 -3.78 9.51
CA HIS A 399 3.44 -2.52 9.41
C HIS A 399 4.71 -2.47 10.28
N GLN A 400 5.19 -3.63 10.76
CA GLN A 400 6.36 -3.67 11.66
C GLN A 400 7.68 -3.32 10.95
N LYS A 401 7.78 -3.51 9.63
CA LYS A 401 8.99 -3.21 8.86
C LYS A 401 9.12 -1.70 8.63
N GLY A 402 10.30 -1.16 8.95
CA GLY A 402 10.63 0.26 8.81
C GLY A 402 10.19 1.14 9.98
N GLY A 403 9.55 0.56 11.01
CA GLY A 403 9.01 1.28 12.16
C GLY A 403 7.59 1.78 11.96
N PHE A 404 7.10 2.49 12.98
CA PHE A 404 5.74 3.05 13.08
C PHE A 404 5.73 4.56 12.84
N PHE A 405 4.52 5.10 12.62
CA PHE A 405 4.26 6.46 12.13
C PHE A 405 4.63 6.65 10.66
N HIS A 406 4.32 7.83 10.14
CA HIS A 406 4.60 8.22 8.76
C HIS A 406 6.09 8.19 8.43
N ASP A 407 6.99 8.27 9.41
CA ASP A 407 8.44 8.36 9.20
C ASP A 407 9.24 7.29 9.95
N GLY A 408 8.62 6.30 10.58
CA GLY A 408 9.34 5.22 11.25
C GLY A 408 10.06 5.62 12.52
N ARG A 409 9.74 6.79 13.11
CA ARG A 409 10.43 7.32 14.30
C ARG A 409 10.40 6.39 15.51
N PHE A 410 9.41 5.50 15.57
CA PHE A 410 9.30 4.48 16.62
C PHE A 410 9.60 3.11 16.02
N ALA A 411 10.61 2.43 16.56
CA ALA A 411 11.03 1.13 16.05
C ALA A 411 10.03 0.02 16.41
N THR A 412 9.36 0.13 17.56
CA THR A 412 8.46 -0.89 18.10
C THR A 412 7.12 -0.31 18.57
N LEU A 413 6.09 -1.16 18.68
CA LEU A 413 4.82 -0.79 19.33
C LEU A 413 5.02 -0.33 20.78
N ARG A 414 6.03 -0.89 21.45
CA ARG A 414 6.39 -0.51 22.81
C ARG A 414 6.86 0.95 22.87
N ASP A 415 7.65 1.39 21.89
CA ASP A 415 8.09 2.78 21.80
C ASP A 415 6.91 3.73 21.52
N VAL A 416 5.97 3.31 20.67
CA VAL A 416 4.73 4.07 20.41
C VAL A 416 3.89 4.22 21.68
N ILE A 417 3.70 3.13 22.43
CA ILE A 417 2.93 3.16 23.67
C ILE A 417 3.65 4.00 24.73
N ALA A 418 4.97 3.86 24.87
CA ALA A 418 5.76 4.66 25.81
C ALA A 418 5.68 6.16 25.50
N HIS A 419 5.69 6.51 24.20
CA HIS A 419 5.48 7.89 23.75
C HIS A 419 4.13 8.43 24.23
N TYR A 420 3.03 7.73 23.93
CA TYR A 420 1.70 8.20 24.31
C TYR A 420 1.41 8.13 25.81
N ASP A 421 2.03 7.20 26.54
CA ASP A 421 1.98 7.14 28.01
C ASP A 421 2.53 8.44 28.63
N VAL A 422 3.60 9.00 28.05
CA VAL A 422 4.15 10.30 28.47
C VAL A 422 3.28 11.46 28.00
N VAL A 423 2.94 11.51 26.70
CA VAL A 423 2.20 12.63 26.09
C VAL A 423 0.85 12.84 26.78
N PHE A 424 0.11 11.75 27.01
CA PHE A 424 -1.22 11.80 27.63
C PHE A 424 -1.22 11.53 29.14
N ARG A 425 -0.04 11.33 29.75
CA ARG A 425 0.14 11.06 31.19
C ARG A 425 -0.76 9.91 31.65
N LEU A 426 -0.70 8.79 30.93
CA LEU A 426 -1.62 7.66 31.12
C LEU A 426 -1.27 6.86 32.38
N GLY A 427 0.02 6.76 32.72
CA GLY A 427 0.48 6.06 33.91
C GLY A 427 0.41 4.54 33.77
N LEU A 428 0.54 4.03 32.54
CA LEU A 428 0.42 2.61 32.25
C LEU A 428 1.56 1.81 32.89
N THR A 429 1.20 0.75 33.59
CA THR A 429 2.13 -0.22 34.14
C THR A 429 2.75 -1.08 33.05
N GLU A 430 3.87 -1.74 33.36
CA GLU A 430 4.54 -2.63 32.41
C GLU A 430 3.68 -3.80 31.91
N PRO A 431 2.90 -4.49 32.77
CA PRO A 431 1.94 -5.48 32.32
C PRO A 431 0.89 -4.91 31.36
N GLU A 432 0.32 -3.73 31.64
CA GLU A 432 -0.69 -3.10 30.77
C GLU A 432 -0.12 -2.75 29.39
N LYS A 433 1.14 -2.29 29.33
CA LYS A 433 1.84 -2.05 28.06
C LYS A 433 2.02 -3.35 27.29
N GLY A 434 2.37 -4.43 27.97
CA GLY A 434 2.50 -5.76 27.36
C GLY A 434 1.18 -6.26 26.78
N ASP A 435 0.11 -6.20 27.55
CA ASP A 435 -1.23 -6.61 27.13
C ASP A 435 -1.73 -5.74 25.95
N LEU A 436 -1.51 -4.43 25.99
CA LEU A 436 -1.86 -3.51 24.91
C LEU A 436 -1.12 -3.82 23.60
N ILE A 437 0.14 -4.23 23.66
CA ILE A 437 0.89 -4.67 22.47
C ILE A 437 0.23 -5.90 21.83
N GLU A 438 -0.18 -6.89 22.64
CA GLU A 438 -0.84 -8.09 22.13
C GLU A 438 -2.22 -7.78 21.54
N TYR A 439 -2.96 -6.83 22.13
CA TYR A 439 -4.21 -6.35 21.54
C TYR A 439 -3.96 -5.67 20.18
N LEU A 440 -2.99 -4.77 20.08
CA LEU A 440 -2.65 -4.09 18.82
C LEU A 440 -2.19 -5.06 17.72
N LYS A 441 -1.53 -6.17 18.07
CA LYS A 441 -1.19 -7.24 17.12
C LYS A 441 -2.41 -8.03 16.66
N SER A 442 -3.47 -8.07 17.46
CA SER A 442 -4.71 -8.81 17.17
C SER A 442 -5.67 -8.10 16.20
N LEU A 443 -5.43 -6.81 15.94
CA LEU A 443 -6.30 -5.94 15.12
C LEU A 443 -6.16 -6.14 13.61
#